data_AF-A0A8J4QR21-F1
#
_entry.id   AF-A0A8J4QR21-F1
#
_cell.length_a   1.000
_cell.length_b   1.000
_cell.length_c   1.000
_cell.angle_alpha   90.00
_cell.angle_beta   90.00
_cell.angle_gamma   90.00
#
_symmetry.space_group_name_H-M   'P 1'
#
loop_
_entity.id
_entity.type
_entity.pdbx_description
1 polymer ?
#
loop_
_entity_poly.entity_id
_entity_poly.type
_entity_poly.pdbx_seq_one_letter_code
_entity_poly.pdbx_strand_id
1 'polypeptide(L)'
;MSTTVHLLKLLFMILFTCLWSTPHAAGEWWNLTWAGDSLKPGDTLNSSSYLTSLNKTFSLWFFPWGNTTKSLSSLGISDFASNFLVWSASPSNPIANDS
;
A
#
# COMPACT_ATOMS: atom_id res chain seq x y z
N MET A 1 8.84 27.58 37.35
CA MET A 1 10.02 27.37 36.48
C MET A 1 10.26 25.88 36.16
N SER A 2 9.99 24.94 37.08
CA SER A 2 10.10 23.48 36.83
C SER A 2 9.02 22.92 35.88
N THR A 3 7.75 23.28 36.06
CA THR A 3 6.61 22.76 35.27
C THR A 3 6.70 23.07 33.77
N THR A 4 7.17 24.27 33.41
CA THR A 4 7.34 24.70 32.02
C THR A 4 8.40 23.89 31.29
N VAL A 5 9.48 23.49 31.98
CA VAL A 5 10.56 22.67 31.40
C VAL A 5 10.07 21.26 31.12
N HIS A 6 9.28 20.67 32.03
CA HIS A 6 8.69 19.35 31.84
C HIS A 6 7.68 19.34 30.68
N LEU A 7 6.90 20.42 30.52
CA LEU A 7 5.92 20.55 29.45
C LEU A 7 6.59 20.71 28.07
N LEU A 8 7.68 21.46 27.99
CA LEU A 8 8.48 21.58 26.77
C LEU A 8 9.13 20.25 26.37
N LYS A 9 9.61 19.47 27.35
CA LYS A 9 10.22 18.15 27.13
C LYS A 9 9.21 17.12 26.63
N LEU A 10 7.98 17.17 27.17
CA LEU A 10 6.86 16.34 26.70
C LEU A 10 6.47 16.71 25.26
N LEU A 11 6.34 18.01 24.96
CA LEU A 11 6.02 18.48 23.61
C LEU A 11 7.08 18.06 22.60
N PHE A 12 8.37 18.20 22.95
CA PHE A 12 9.47 17.75 22.11
C PHE A 12 9.41 16.24 21.84
N MET A 13 9.12 15.41 22.86
CA MET A 13 8.94 13.98 22.66
C MET A 13 7.77 13.64 21.74
N ILE A 14 6.61 14.32 21.90
CA ILE A 14 5.44 14.10 21.04
C ILE A 14 5.77 14.46 19.59
N LEU A 15 6.41 15.61 19.36
CA LEU A 15 6.83 16.01 18.02
C LEU A 15 7.85 15.03 17.45
N PHE A 16 8.80 14.55 18.24
CA PHE A 16 9.80 13.57 17.78
C PHE A 16 9.17 12.22 17.41
N THR A 17 8.16 11.77 18.17
CA THR A 17 7.37 10.58 17.81
C THR A 17 6.57 10.81 16.53
N CYS A 18 6.06 12.02 16.29
CA CYS A 18 5.36 12.35 15.04
C CYS A 18 6.31 12.46 13.84
N LEU A 19 7.56 12.91 14.02
CA LEU A 19 8.56 12.95 12.95
C LEU A 19 9.13 11.55 12.63
N TRP A 20 9.27 10.68 13.63
CA TRP A 20 9.69 9.29 13.41
C TRP A 20 8.55 8.43 12.86
N SER A 21 7.31 8.81 13.17
CA SER A 21 6.13 8.32 12.49
C SER A 21 6.03 9.00 11.13
N THR A 22 6.94 8.65 10.21
CA THR A 22 6.48 8.58 8.82
C THR A 22 5.18 7.79 8.87
N PRO A 23 4.08 8.29 8.28
CA PRO A 23 2.95 7.43 8.06
C PRO A 23 3.54 6.32 7.20
N HIS A 24 3.83 5.17 7.81
CA HIS A 24 3.54 3.90 7.19
C HIS A 24 2.00 3.89 7.13
N ALA A 25 1.44 4.82 6.35
CA ALA A 25 0.07 4.78 5.94
C ALA A 25 0.06 3.50 5.12
N ALA A 26 -0.27 2.39 5.76
CA ALA A 26 -0.68 1.21 5.04
C ALA A 26 -1.91 1.69 4.28
N GLY A 27 -1.70 2.16 3.05
CA GLY A 27 -2.77 2.70 2.22
C GLY A 27 -3.80 1.61 2.04
N GLU A 28 -4.88 1.67 2.80
CA GLU A 28 -6.10 0.88 2.68
C GLU A 28 -5.96 -0.56 2.14
N TRP A 29 -4.97 -1.32 2.64
CA TRP A 29 -4.80 -2.75 2.32
C TRP A 29 -5.83 -3.64 3.05
N TRP A 30 -6.86 -3.07 3.67
CA TRP A 30 -7.72 -3.73 4.67
C TRP A 30 -8.53 -4.92 4.13
N ASN A 31 -8.61 -5.07 2.81
CA ASN A 31 -9.27 -6.21 2.14
C ASN A 31 -8.33 -7.12 1.36
N LEU A 32 -7.01 -6.90 1.42
CA LEU A 32 -6.03 -7.70 0.69
C LEU A 32 -5.12 -8.47 1.65
N THR A 33 -4.87 -9.73 1.32
CA THR A 33 -3.98 -10.62 2.06
C THR A 33 -2.54 -10.44 1.59
N TRP A 34 -1.63 -10.19 2.53
CA TRP A 34 -0.21 -10.12 2.21
C TRP A 34 0.34 -11.51 1.86
N ALA A 35 0.86 -11.65 0.63
CA ALA A 35 1.42 -12.90 0.11
C ALA A 35 2.95 -12.99 0.26
N GLY A 36 3.60 -11.98 0.87
CA GLY A 36 5.05 -11.91 1.01
C GLY A 36 5.70 -10.97 0.00
N ASP A 37 6.94 -11.28 -0.36
CA ASP A 37 7.76 -10.49 -1.29
C ASP A 37 8.13 -11.22 -2.58
N SER A 38 7.70 -12.46 -2.72
CA SER A 38 7.98 -13.33 -3.87
C SER A 38 6.87 -14.36 -4.07
N LEU A 39 6.79 -14.90 -5.28
CA LEU A 39 5.95 -16.05 -5.63
C LEU A 39 6.87 -17.23 -5.95
N LYS A 40 6.58 -18.40 -5.38
CA LYS A 40 7.29 -19.63 -5.75
C LYS A 40 6.70 -20.20 -7.05
N PRO A 41 7.44 -21.04 -7.77
CA PRO A 41 6.87 -21.78 -8.90
C PRO A 41 5.61 -22.53 -8.49
N GLY A 42 4.50 -22.26 -9.19
CA GLY A 42 3.19 -22.84 -8.90
C GLY A 42 2.28 -21.97 -8.04
N ASP A 43 2.81 -20.95 -7.35
CA ASP A 43 1.99 -19.98 -6.64
C ASP A 43 1.25 -19.07 -7.63
N THR A 44 0.07 -18.59 -7.24
CA THR A 44 -0.73 -17.65 -8.02
C THR A 44 -1.06 -16.42 -7.19
N LEU A 45 -0.75 -15.24 -7.71
CA LEU A 45 -1.27 -13.98 -7.18
C LEU A 45 -2.68 -13.76 -7.74
N ASN A 46 -3.64 -13.44 -6.87
CA ASN A 46 -5.02 -13.13 -7.27
C ASN A 46 -5.48 -11.78 -6.68
N SER A 47 -6.69 -11.35 -7.04
CA SER A 47 -7.25 -10.04 -6.66
C SER A 47 -7.51 -9.83 -5.16
N SER A 48 -7.45 -10.89 -4.35
CA SER A 48 -7.58 -10.81 -2.88
C SER A 48 -6.23 -10.70 -2.16
N SER A 49 -5.13 -10.57 -2.90
CA SER A 49 -3.77 -10.64 -2.37
C SER A 49 -2.80 -9.66 -3.02
N TYR A 50 -1.69 -9.38 -2.33
CA TYR A 50 -0.63 -8.49 -2.81
C TYR A 50 0.75 -8.95 -2.35
N LEU A 51 1.77 -8.53 -3.09
CA LEU A 51 3.18 -8.68 -2.73
C LEU A 51 3.77 -7.32 -2.39
N THR A 52 4.81 -7.30 -1.56
CA THR A 52 5.59 -6.11 -1.27
C THR A 52 7.05 -6.31 -1.62
N SER A 53 7.73 -5.30 -2.12
CA SER A 53 9.20 -5.29 -2.12
C SER A 53 9.75 -5.58 -0.71
N LEU A 54 10.95 -6.13 -0.61
CA LEU A 54 11.59 -6.49 0.67
C LEU A 54 11.57 -5.34 1.70
N ASN A 55 11.77 -4.11 1.24
CA ASN A 55 11.78 -2.90 2.09
C ASN A 55 10.41 -2.24 2.23
N LYS A 56 9.34 -2.86 1.74
CA LYS A 56 7.96 -2.34 1.76
C LYS A 56 7.79 -0.96 1.15
N THR A 57 8.60 -0.64 0.13
CA THR A 57 8.47 0.60 -0.64
C THR A 57 7.42 0.47 -1.72
N PHE A 58 7.44 -0.66 -2.43
CA PHE A 58 6.50 -0.95 -3.50
C PHE A 58 5.62 -2.14 -3.17
N SER A 59 4.46 -2.15 -3.78
CA SER A 59 3.48 -3.24 -3.73
C SER A 59 3.05 -3.65 -5.13
N LEU A 60 2.88 -4.94 -5.36
CA LEU A 60 2.38 -5.52 -6.61
C LEU A 60 1.03 -6.18 -6.32
N TRP A 61 -0.02 -5.74 -7.02
CA TRP A 61 -1.39 -6.18 -6.77
C TRP A 61 -2.31 -5.92 -7.96
N PHE A 62 -3.50 -6.51 -7.94
CA PHE A 62 -4.56 -6.19 -8.88
C PHE A 62 -5.36 -5.01 -8.38
N PHE A 63 -5.26 -3.87 -9.06
CA PHE A 63 -6.04 -2.70 -8.72
C PHE A 63 -7.30 -2.63 -9.59
N PRO A 64 -8.47 -2.35 -8.99
CA PRO A 64 -9.68 -2.11 -9.75
C PRO A 64 -9.57 -0.79 -10.51
N TRP A 65 -9.99 -0.80 -11.77
CA TRP A 65 -10.04 0.36 -12.64
C TRP A 65 -11.32 0.32 -13.46
N GLY A 66 -12.07 1.42 -13.54
CA GLY A 66 -13.32 1.45 -14.31
C GLY A 66 -14.47 2.13 -13.55
N ASN A 67 -15.62 2.22 -14.23
CA ASN A 67 -16.84 2.82 -13.68
C ASN A 67 -17.74 1.71 -13.09
N THR A 68 -18.79 2.09 -12.35
CA THR A 68 -19.74 1.21 -11.66
C THR A 68 -20.42 0.15 -12.56
N THR A 69 -20.35 0.30 -13.87
CA THR A 69 -20.94 -0.61 -14.87
C THR A 69 -19.95 -1.60 -15.48
N LYS A 70 -18.63 -1.41 -15.31
CA LYS A 70 -17.59 -2.31 -15.79
C LYS A 70 -16.47 -2.38 -14.75
N SER A 71 -16.49 -3.44 -13.94
CA SER A 71 -15.37 -3.76 -13.06
C SER A 71 -14.26 -4.35 -13.94
N LEU A 72 -13.27 -3.52 -14.25
CA LEU A 72 -12.03 -3.99 -14.85
C LEU A 72 -10.95 -3.98 -13.77
N SER A 73 -9.93 -4.80 -13.97
CA SER A 73 -8.75 -4.80 -13.12
C SER A 73 -7.48 -4.83 -13.97
N SER A 74 -6.40 -4.32 -13.41
CA SER A 74 -5.07 -4.43 -14.00
C SER A 74 -4.09 -4.84 -12.92
N LEU A 75 -3.06 -5.58 -13.31
CA LEU A 75 -1.92 -5.86 -12.44
C LEU A 75 -1.02 -4.62 -12.44
N GLY A 76 -0.63 -4.12 -11.28
CA GLY A 76 0.18 -2.90 -11.19
C GLY A 76 1.09 -2.86 -9.98
N ILE A 77 2.06 -1.94 -10.04
CA ILE A 77 2.94 -1.61 -8.94
C ILE A 77 2.55 -0.23 -8.41
N SER A 78 2.31 -0.12 -7.11
CA SER A 78 2.11 1.15 -6.42
C SER A 78 3.13 1.36 -5.29
N ASP A 79 3.38 2.62 -4.96
CA ASP A 79 4.04 2.98 -3.70
C ASP A 79 3.18 2.51 -2.52
N PHE A 80 3.78 1.80 -1.57
CA PHE A 80 3.06 1.12 -0.50
C PHE A 80 2.41 2.10 0.48
N ALA A 81 3.05 3.26 0.71
CA ALA A 81 2.60 4.25 1.68
C ALA A 81 1.47 5.14 1.14
N SER A 82 1.62 5.61 -0.09
CA SER A 82 0.68 6.53 -0.75
C SER A 82 -0.38 5.83 -1.59
N ASN A 83 -0.21 4.53 -1.86
CA ASN A 83 -0.98 3.77 -2.85
C ASN A 83 -0.97 4.41 -4.25
N PHE A 84 0.04 5.22 -4.56
CA PHE A 84 0.18 5.86 -5.86
C PHE A 84 0.67 4.85 -6.90
N LEU A 85 -0.10 4.65 -7.97
CA LEU A 85 0.26 3.73 -9.06
C LEU A 85 1.47 4.26 -9.83
N VAL A 86 2.58 3.52 -9.82
CA VAL A 86 3.82 3.87 -10.51
C VAL A 86 4.01 3.08 -11.81
N TRP A 87 3.37 1.92 -11.94
CA TRP A 87 3.42 1.09 -13.13
C TRP A 87 2.16 0.22 -13.26
N SER A 88 1.75 -0.05 -14.50
CA SER A 88 0.61 -0.92 -14.81
C SER A 88 0.97 -1.89 -15.94
N ALA A 89 0.62 -3.15 -15.76
CA ALA A 89 0.69 -4.18 -16.78
C ALA A 89 -0.45 -4.00 -17.79
N SER A 90 -0.11 -4.07 -19.08
CA SER A 90 -1.08 -4.12 -20.18
C SER A 90 -2.16 -3.03 -20.11
N PRO A 91 -1.80 -1.73 -20.08
CA PRO A 91 -2.77 -0.63 -19.95
C PRO A 91 -3.82 -0.58 -21.08
N SER A 92 -3.55 -1.21 -22.23
CA SER A 92 -4.48 -1.33 -23.35
C SER A 92 -5.38 -2.57 -23.30
N ASN A 93 -5.07 -3.55 -22.45
CA ASN A 93 -5.79 -4.82 -22.34
C ASN A 93 -6.12 -5.11 -20.86
N PRO A 94 -7.10 -4.39 -20.29
CA PRO A 94 -7.50 -4.62 -18.91
C PRO A 94 -8.15 -6.00 -18.73
N ILE A 95 -8.02 -6.56 -17.54
CA ILE A 95 -8.62 -7.84 -17.15
C ILE A 95 -10.09 -7.56 -16.83
N ALA A 96 -10.98 -8.03 -17.70
CA ALA A 96 -12.41 -7.92 -17.47
C ALA A 96 -12.84 -8.89 -16.36
N ASN A 97 -13.74 -8.42 -15.49
CA ASN A 97 -14.42 -9.31 -14.56
C ASN A 97 -15.54 -10.03 -15.33
N ASP A 98 -15.24 -11.20 -15.87
CA ASP A 98 -16.16 -12.01 -16.69
C ASP A 98 -17.12 -12.87 -15.84
N SER A 99 -17.47 -12.42 -14.63
CA SER A 99 -18.41 -13.12 -13.75
C SER A 99 -19.79 -13.29 -14.39
#